data_AF-A0A3N9P101-F1
#
_entry.id   AF-A0A3N9P101-F1
#
_cell.length_a   1.000
_cell.length_b   1.000
_cell.length_c   1.000
_cell.angle_alpha   90.00
_cell.angle_beta   90.00
_cell.angle_gamma   90.00
#
_symmetry.space_group_name_H-M   'P 1'
#
loop_
_entity.id
_entity.type
_entity.pdbx_description
1 polymer ?
#
loop_
_entity_poly.entity_id
_entity_poly.type
_entity_poly.pdbx_seq_one_letter_code
_entity_poly.pdbx_strand_id
1 'polypeptide(L)'
;MTPSKKIAILSFITVFIAGIAVGVVLEDLVFDKKQADRRKGDPNDFLFAKLTQELSLTTAQQDSLRSMLDKIKEEHRKLNRKRFENFEQIRLKFDQEFRKILDEKQMTRYDEMMQEFETRRKKHPQPR
;
A
#
# COMPACT_ATOMS: atom_id res chain seq x y z
N MET A 1 4.16 34.16 45.01
CA MET A 1 5.49 33.90 44.39
C MET A 1 5.26 33.62 42.92
N THR A 2 5.58 34.56 42.04
CA THR A 2 5.55 34.34 40.58
C THR A 2 6.76 33.49 40.20
N PRO A 3 6.59 32.35 39.50
CA PRO A 3 7.73 31.55 39.07
C PRO A 3 8.59 32.40 38.12
N SER A 4 9.90 32.41 38.37
CA SER A 4 10.87 33.06 37.48
C SER A 4 10.70 32.53 36.06
N LYS A 5 10.74 33.40 35.04
CA LYS A 5 10.48 33.06 33.62
C LYS A 5 11.26 31.82 33.16
N LYS A 6 12.45 31.59 33.71
CA LYS A 6 13.30 30.42 33.44
C LYS A 6 12.71 29.10 33.92
N ILE A 7 12.02 29.10 35.06
CA ILE A 7 11.38 27.91 35.65
C ILE A 7 10.14 27.51 34.83
N ALA A 8 9.35 28.49 34.40
CA ALA A 8 8.18 28.26 33.55
C ALA A 8 8.56 27.68 32.17
N ILE A 9 9.63 28.21 31.56
CA ILE A 9 10.15 27.68 30.28
C ILE A 9 10.65 26.25 30.46
N LEU A 10 11.39 25.97 31.54
CA LEU A 10 11.91 24.64 31.80
C LEU A 10 10.79 23.61 31.99
N SER A 11 9.73 23.96 32.75
CA SER A 11 8.57 23.07 32.89
C SER A 11 7.85 22.79 31.58
N PHE A 12 7.78 23.78 30.69
CA PHE A 12 7.10 23.63 29.40
C PHE A 12 7.86 22.67 28.48
N ILE A 13 9.19 22.80 28.44
CA ILE A 13 10.06 21.90 27.67
C ILE A 13 9.95 20.46 28.19
N THR A 14 9.93 20.27 29.51
CA THR A 14 9.81 18.92 30.10
C THR A 14 8.49 18.25 29.75
N VAL A 15 7.37 18.97 29.86
CA VAL A 15 6.04 18.45 29.50
C VAL A 15 5.96 18.16 28.00
N PHE A 16 6.57 19.00 27.16
CA PHE A 16 6.62 18.81 25.71
C PHE A 16 7.40 17.55 25.31
N ILE A 17 8.58 17.32 25.89
CA ILE A 17 9.38 16.12 25.65
C ILE A 17 8.65 14.87 26.15
N ALA A 18 8.02 14.94 27.32
CA ALA A 18 7.20 13.85 27.85
C ALA A 18 6.02 13.53 26.92
N GLY A 19 5.34 14.56 26.39
CA GLY A 19 4.26 14.39 25.41
C GLY A 19 4.72 13.73 24.11
N ILE A 20 5.88 14.11 23.58
CA ILE A 20 6.47 13.45 22.39
C ILE A 20 6.79 11.99 22.67
N ALA A 21 7.43 11.69 23.81
CA ALA A 21 7.78 10.31 24.17
C ALA A 21 6.53 9.42 24.31
N VAL A 22 5.47 9.94 24.94
CA VAL A 22 4.19 9.24 25.06
C VAL A 22 3.54 9.04 23.70
N GLY A 23 3.57 10.06 22.83
CA GLY A 23 3.04 9.97 21.46
C GLY A 23 3.72 8.88 20.63
N VAL A 24 5.05 8.80 20.66
CA VAL A 24 5.83 7.79 19.93
C VAL A 24 5.52 6.37 20.43
N VAL A 25 5.44 6.17 21.75
CA VAL A 25 5.15 4.85 22.34
C VAL A 25 3.71 4.41 22.06
N LEU A 26 2.75 5.34 22.07
CA LEU A 26 1.36 5.04 21.68
C LEU A 26 1.24 4.70 20.19
N GLU A 27 2.03 5.36 19.34
CA GLU A 27 2.03 5.08 17.91
C GLU A 27 2.51 3.65 17.65
N ASP A 28 3.64 3.22 18.24
CA ASP A 28 4.14 1.86 18.09
C ASP A 28 3.16 0.80 18.62
N LEU A 29 2.55 1.01 19.79
CA LEU A 29 1.61 0.04 20.39
C LEU A 29 0.27 -0.07 19.63
N VAL A 30 -0.22 1.03 19.05
CA VAL A 30 -1.51 1.07 18.35
C VAL A 30 -1.37 0.72 16.86
N PHE A 31 -0.26 1.06 16.22
CA PHE A 31 -0.02 0.73 14.81
C PHE A 31 0.35 -0.73 14.59
N ASP A 32 1.02 -1.40 15.54
CA ASP A 32 1.31 -2.85 15.41
C ASP A 32 0.03 -3.68 15.38
N LYS A 33 -0.97 -3.30 16.17
CA LYS A 33 -2.27 -3.99 16.21
C LYS A 33 -3.11 -3.80 14.94
N LYS A 34 -2.92 -2.70 14.20
CA LYS A 34 -3.59 -2.46 12.91
C LYS A 34 -2.88 -3.06 11.70
N GLN A 35 -1.62 -3.47 11.83
CA GLN A 35 -0.92 -4.19 10.75
C GLN A 35 -1.15 -5.71 10.79
N ALA A 36 -1.38 -6.29 11.97
CA ALA A 36 -1.58 -7.73 12.13
C ALA A 36 -2.87 -8.28 11.46
N ASP A 37 -3.89 -7.43 11.25
CA ASP A 37 -5.16 -7.84 10.65
C ASP A 37 -5.19 -7.71 9.11
N ARG A 38 -4.07 -7.31 8.50
CA ARG A 38 -3.88 -7.39 7.03
C ARG A 38 -3.30 -8.73 6.60
N ARG A 39 -3.76 -9.83 7.20
CA ARG A 39 -3.65 -11.12 6.52
C ARG A 39 -4.48 -10.98 5.24
N LYS A 40 -3.78 -10.83 4.11
CA LYS A 40 -4.31 -10.93 2.76
C LYS A 40 -5.06 -12.27 2.62
N GLY A 41 -6.32 -12.34 3.04
CA GLY A 41 -7.22 -13.38 2.59
C GLY A 41 -7.41 -13.26 1.10
N ASP A 42 -7.66 -14.37 0.40
CA ASP A 42 -8.09 -14.28 -0.99
C ASP A 42 -9.38 -13.44 -1.02
N PRO A 43 -9.49 -12.39 -1.86
CA PRO A 43 -10.74 -11.65 -2.02
C PRO A 43 -11.94 -12.57 -2.28
N ASN A 44 -11.69 -13.72 -2.90
CA ASN A 44 -12.71 -14.74 -3.16
C ASN A 44 -13.11 -15.53 -1.92
N ASP A 45 -12.28 -15.63 -0.88
CA ASP A 45 -12.63 -16.33 0.37
C ASP A 45 -13.79 -15.62 1.09
N PHE A 46 -13.76 -14.28 1.09
CA PHE A 46 -14.86 -13.48 1.63
C PHE A 46 -16.16 -13.72 0.87
N LEU A 47 -16.09 -13.71 -0.47
CA LEU A 47 -17.27 -13.92 -1.31
C LEU A 47 -17.82 -15.35 -1.17
N PHE A 48 -16.93 -16.35 -1.12
CA PHE A 48 -17.28 -17.75 -0.91
C PHE A 48 -18.00 -17.94 0.43
N ALA A 49 -17.43 -17.43 1.53
CA ALA A 49 -18.01 -17.53 2.85
C ALA A 49 -19.38 -16.84 2.92
N LYS A 50 -19.49 -15.63 2.37
CA LYS A 50 -20.73 -14.85 2.33
C LYS A 50 -21.84 -15.58 1.58
N LEU A 51 -21.57 -16.03 0.34
CA LEU A 51 -22.57 -16.72 -0.49
C LEU A 51 -22.97 -18.07 0.09
N THR A 52 -22.02 -18.80 0.66
CA THR A 52 -22.29 -20.08 1.33
C THR A 52 -23.23 -19.90 2.52
N GLN A 53 -22.97 -18.88 3.35
CA GLN A 53 -23.78 -18.59 4.53
C GLN A 53 -25.17 -18.05 4.17
N GLU A 54 -25.24 -17.02 3.32
CA GLU A 54 -26.51 -16.34 3.00
C GLU A 54 -27.47 -17.24 2.21
N LEU A 55 -26.95 -18.14 1.37
CA LEU A 55 -27.76 -19.01 0.52
C LEU A 55 -27.86 -20.44 1.04
N SER A 56 -27.23 -20.75 2.19
CA SER A 56 -27.19 -22.09 2.79
C SER A 56 -26.79 -23.17 1.77
N LEU A 57 -25.70 -22.93 1.04
CA LEU A 57 -25.28 -23.81 -0.05
C LEU A 57 -24.94 -25.21 0.45
N THR A 58 -25.40 -26.23 -0.27
CA THR A 58 -24.98 -27.62 -0.06
C THR A 58 -23.51 -27.82 -0.40
N THR A 59 -22.91 -28.92 0.05
CA THR A 59 -21.51 -29.26 -0.24
C THR A 59 -21.21 -29.30 -1.75
N ALA A 60 -22.08 -29.93 -2.55
CA ALA A 60 -21.93 -29.98 -4.00
C ALA A 60 -21.99 -28.58 -4.66
N GLN A 61 -22.83 -27.68 -4.13
CA GLN A 61 -22.91 -26.30 -4.61
C GLN A 61 -21.69 -25.48 -4.20
N GLN A 62 -21.15 -25.70 -3.00
CA GLN A 62 -19.92 -25.07 -2.53
C GLN A 62 -18.72 -25.46 -3.39
N ASP A 63 -18.58 -26.74 -3.76
CA ASP A 63 -17.50 -27.19 -4.65
C ASP A 63 -17.60 -26.54 -6.04
N SER A 64 -18.83 -26.43 -6.55
CA SER A 64 -19.10 -25.72 -7.81
C SER A 64 -18.75 -24.22 -7.71
N LEU A 65 -19.10 -23.57 -6.59
CA LEU A 65 -18.78 -22.17 -6.34
C LEU A 65 -17.26 -21.94 -6.29
N ARG A 66 -16.50 -22.81 -5.61
CA ARG A 66 -15.03 -22.73 -5.59
C ARG A 66 -14.45 -22.77 -6.99
N SER A 67 -14.88 -23.75 -7.80
CA SER A 67 -14.41 -23.87 -9.18
C SER A 67 -14.73 -22.62 -10.03
N MET A 68 -15.91 -22.01 -9.84
CA MET A 68 -16.26 -20.77 -10.53
C MET A 68 -15.38 -19.59 -10.09
N LEU A 69 -15.15 -19.42 -8.79
CA LEU A 69 -14.31 -18.34 -8.27
C LEU A 69 -12.84 -18.49 -8.69
N ASP A 70 -12.32 -19.71 -8.72
CA ASP A 70 -10.96 -20.00 -9.21
C ASP A 70 -10.79 -19.62 -10.69
N LYS A 71 -11.78 -19.93 -11.52
CA LYS A 71 -11.78 -19.53 -12.94
C LYS A 71 -11.78 -18.01 -13.09
N ILE A 72 -12.64 -17.31 -12.34
CA ILE A 72 -12.70 -15.84 -12.35
C ILE A 72 -11.36 -15.24 -11.93
N LYS A 73 -10.73 -15.79 -10.88
CA LYS A 73 -9.40 -15.36 -10.41
C LYS A 73 -8.35 -15.48 -11.50
N GLU A 74 -8.30 -16.62 -12.19
CA GLU A 74 -7.37 -16.85 -13.30
C GLU A 74 -7.63 -15.91 -14.49
N GLU A 75 -8.90 -15.66 -14.84
CA GLU A 75 -9.26 -14.70 -15.90
C GLU A 75 -8.83 -13.26 -15.53
N HIS A 76 -9.12 -12.83 -14.30
CA HIS A 76 -8.65 -11.55 -13.79
C HIS A 76 -7.13 -11.43 -13.84
N ARG A 77 -6.41 -12.49 -13.44
CA ARG A 77 -4.95 -12.52 -13.48
C ARG A 77 -4.43 -12.37 -14.91
N LYS A 78 -5.03 -13.05 -15.88
CA LYS A 78 -4.68 -12.93 -17.30
C LYS A 78 -4.94 -11.53 -17.84
N LEU A 79 -6.09 -10.94 -17.51
CA LEU A 79 -6.45 -9.58 -17.91
C LEU A 79 -5.47 -8.55 -17.30
N ASN A 80 -5.18 -8.67 -16.01
CA ASN A 80 -4.24 -7.79 -15.32
C ASN A 80 -2.84 -7.88 -15.93
N ARG A 81 -2.39 -9.07 -16.32
CA ARG A 81 -1.10 -9.25 -17.01
C ARG A 81 -1.07 -8.52 -18.36
N LYS A 82 -2.08 -8.69 -19.21
CA LYS A 82 -2.16 -7.99 -20.50
C LYS A 82 -2.24 -6.47 -20.32
N ARG A 83 -3.06 -6.01 -19.39
CA ARG A 83 -3.18 -4.57 -19.06
C ARG A 83 -1.83 -4.01 -18.61
N PHE A 84 -1.12 -4.77 -17.78
CA PHE A 84 0.20 -4.39 -17.29
C PHE A 84 1.22 -4.25 -18.42
N GLU A 85 1.30 -5.24 -19.31
CA GLU A 85 2.18 -5.21 -20.49
C GLU A 85 1.89 -3.98 -21.37
N ASN A 86 0.61 -3.68 -21.63
CA ASN A 86 0.20 -2.51 -22.40
C ASN A 86 0.60 -1.19 -21.71
N PHE A 87 0.43 -1.10 -20.39
CA PHE A 87 0.77 0.10 -19.63
C PHE A 87 2.28 0.37 -19.66
N GLU A 88 3.12 -0.66 -19.49
CA GLU A 88 4.58 -0.50 -19.59
C GLU A 88 5.01 -0.02 -20.98
N GLN A 89 4.38 -0.52 -22.05
CA GLN A 89 4.66 -0.03 -23.40
C GLN A 89 4.33 1.45 -23.58
N ILE A 90 3.19 1.91 -23.04
CA ILE A 90 2.82 3.32 -23.07
C ILE A 90 3.83 4.16 -22.28
N ARG A 91 4.22 3.69 -21.08
CA ARG A 91 5.21 4.38 -20.25
C ARG A 91 6.55 4.52 -20.97
N LEU A 92 7.06 3.44 -21.57
CA LEU A 92 8.34 3.46 -22.29
C LEU A 92 8.32 4.44 -23.47
N LYS A 93 7.24 4.48 -24.23
CA LYS A 93 7.08 5.45 -25.32
C LYS A 93 7.07 6.88 -24.80
N PHE A 94 6.33 7.15 -23.73
CA PHE A 94 6.33 8.45 -23.09
C PHE A 94 7.74 8.85 -22.62
N ASP A 95 8.46 7.95 -21.95
CA ASP A 95 9.83 8.18 -21.46
C ASP A 95 10.76 8.59 -22.62
N GLN A 96 10.69 7.87 -23.74
CA GLN A 96 11.48 8.15 -24.93
C GLN A 96 11.17 9.51 -25.54
N GLU A 97 9.90 9.87 -25.69
CA GLU A 97 9.52 11.17 -26.26
C GLU A 97 9.82 12.33 -25.30
N PHE A 98 9.58 12.15 -24.01
CA PHE A 98 9.82 13.18 -23.01
C PHE A 98 11.31 13.50 -22.89
N ARG A 99 12.20 12.49 -22.95
CA ARG A 99 13.65 12.71 -22.96
C ARG A 99 14.15 13.60 -24.09
N LYS A 100 13.47 13.61 -25.25
CA LYS A 100 13.88 14.42 -26.41
C LYS A 100 13.73 15.93 -26.18
N ILE A 101 12.89 16.33 -25.23
CA ILE A 101 12.64 17.75 -24.92
C ILE A 101 13.41 18.23 -23.69
N LEU A 102 14.20 17.36 -23.05
CA LEU A 102 14.99 17.70 -21.87
C LEU A 102 16.39 18.15 -22.26
N ASP A 103 16.92 19.12 -21.52
CA ASP A 103 18.36 19.41 -21.53
C ASP A 103 19.14 18.38 -20.69
N GLU A 104 20.47 18.39 -20.78
CA GLU A 104 21.34 17.41 -20.10
C GLU A 104 21.17 17.41 -18.56
N LYS A 105 20.99 18.58 -17.96
CA LYS A 105 20.82 18.71 -16.50
C LYS A 105 19.46 18.15 -16.08
N GLN A 106 18.42 18.45 -16.84
CA GLN A 106 17.08 17.93 -16.62
C GLN A 106 17.02 16.41 -16.82
N MET A 107 17.72 15.88 -17.83
CA MET A 107 17.79 14.45 -18.11
C MET A 107 18.42 13.67 -16.95
N THR A 108 19.53 14.19 -16.42
CA THR A 108 20.19 13.61 -15.23
C THR A 108 19.24 13.57 -14.03
N ARG A 109 18.53 14.68 -13.76
CA ARG A 109 17.57 14.73 -12.66
C ARG A 109 16.39 13.78 -12.87
N TYR A 110 15.93 13.65 -14.11
CA TYR A 110 14.83 12.77 -14.48
C TYR A 110 15.20 11.29 -14.27
N ASP A 111 16.42 10.90 -14.62
CA ASP A 111 16.93 9.53 -14.41
C ASP A 111 16.98 9.15 -12.93
N GLU A 112 17.46 10.06 -12.08
CA GLU A 112 17.42 9.88 -10.61
C GLU A 112 15.98 9.67 -10.11
N MET A 113 15.05 10.51 -10.57
CA MET A 113 13.64 10.39 -10.20
C MET A 113 13.05 9.03 -10.62
N MET A 114 13.31 8.59 -11.85
CA MET A 114 12.82 7.29 -12.33
C MET A 114 13.42 6.12 -11.55
N GLN A 115 14.70 6.19 -11.21
CA GLN A 115 15.35 5.17 -10.38
C GLN A 115 14.76 5.09 -8.97
N GLU A 116 14.44 6.23 -8.36
CA GLU A 116 13.74 6.28 -7.07
C GLU A 116 12.34 5.67 -7.17
N PHE A 117 11.57 6.00 -8.21
CA PHE A 117 10.23 5.43 -8.42
C PHE A 117 10.28 3.91 -8.60
N GLU A 118 11.22 3.39 -9.40
CA GLU A 118 11.43 1.95 -9.58
C GLU A 118 11.80 1.27 -8.26
N THR A 119 12.67 1.90 -7.47
CA THR A 119 13.09 1.37 -6.16
C THR A 119 11.91 1.31 -5.18
N ARG A 120 11.09 2.37 -5.12
CA ARG A 120 9.87 2.41 -4.29
C ARG A 120 8.87 1.35 -4.74
N ARG A 121 8.69 1.16 -6.04
CA ARG A 121 7.81 0.15 -6.63
C ARG A 121 8.25 -1.27 -6.31
N LYS A 122 9.56 -1.55 -6.29
CA LYS A 122 10.11 -2.86 -5.89
C LYS A 122 9.97 -3.12 -4.40
N LYS A 123 10.11 -2.08 -3.55
CA LYS A 123 9.97 -2.18 -2.08
C LYS A 123 8.52 -2.32 -1.64
N HIS A 124 7.59 -1.65 -2.33
CA HIS A 124 6.15 -1.76 -2.12
C HIS A 124 5.48 -2.27 -3.39
N PRO A 125 5.64 -3.58 -3.72
CA PRO A 125 4.87 -4.15 -4.80
C PRO A 125 3.40 -3.97 -4.44
N GLN A 126 2.69 -3.10 -5.17
CA GLN A 126 1.25 -2.97 -4.99
C GLN A 126 0.65 -4.37 -5.06
N PRO A 127 -0.28 -4.72 -4.16
CA PRO A 127 -0.92 -6.02 -4.21
C PRO A 127 -1.56 -6.18 -5.60
N ARG A 128 -1.10 -7.21 -6.33
CA ARG A 128 -1.60 -7.61 -7.64
C ARG A 128 -2.95 -8.29 -7.53
#